data_AF-A0A6N8VYK4-F1
#
_entry.id   AF-A0A6N8VYK4-F1
#
_cell.length_a   1.000
_cell.length_b   1.000
_cell.length_c   1.000
_cell.angle_alpha   90.00
_cell.angle_beta   90.00
_cell.angle_gamma   90.00
#
_symmetry.space_group_name_H-M   'P 1'
#
loop_
_entity.id
_entity.type
_entity.pdbx_description
1 polymer ?
#
loop_
_entity_poly.entity_id
_entity_poly.type
_entity_poly.pdbx_seq_one_letter_code
_entity_poly.pdbx_strand_id
1 'polypeptide(L)'
;MAVDTEPALSIRGLYKVFNDDGDGLQLAIDGRSKDDIQEETGAVVGLRDINIQIGRGELFVVMGLSGCGKSTLLRCFNRMND
;
A
#
# COMPACT_ATOMS: atom_id res chain seq x y z
N MET A 1 -9.54 -27.95 19.26
CA MET A 1 -9.29 -27.40 17.92
C MET A 1 -8.16 -26.40 18.06
N ALA A 2 -7.02 -26.64 17.41
CA ALA A 2 -5.97 -25.62 17.34
C ALA A 2 -6.55 -24.44 16.55
N VAL A 3 -6.52 -23.25 17.14
CA VAL A 3 -6.78 -22.02 16.40
C VAL A 3 -5.64 -21.93 15.38
N ASP A 4 -5.97 -21.93 14.09
CA ASP A 4 -4.98 -21.76 13.03
C ASP A 4 -4.37 -20.36 13.19
N THR A 5 -3.13 -20.29 13.68
CA THR A 5 -2.47 -19.03 14.08
C THR A 5 -1.79 -18.32 12.91
N GLU A 6 -1.65 -18.99 11.76
CA GLU A 6 -1.04 -18.41 10.57
C GLU A 6 -2.04 -17.50 9.84
N PRO A 7 -1.64 -16.25 9.49
CA PRO A 7 -2.51 -15.34 8.75
C PRO A 7 -2.82 -15.90 7.36
N ALA A 8 -4.07 -15.74 6.92
CA ALA A 8 -4.50 -16.08 5.57
C ALA A 8 -3.91 -15.12 4.52
N LEU A 9 -3.69 -13.86 4.91
CA LEU A 9 -3.03 -12.83 4.11
C LEU A 9 -2.04 -12.07 4.99
N SER A 10 -0.80 -11.90 4.52
CA SER A 10 0.18 -11.02 5.15
C SER A 10 0.82 -10.11 4.11
N ILE A 11 0.83 -8.81 4.41
CA ILE A 11 1.42 -7.75 3.61
C ILE A 11 2.41 -7.02 4.52
N ARG A 12 3.62 -6.80 4.01
CA ARG A 12 4.72 -6.20 4.75
C ARG A 12 5.41 -5.18 3.87
N GLY A 13 5.55 -3.95 4.35
CA GLY A 13 6.23 -2.86 3.65
C GLY A 13 5.69 -2.62 2.24
N LEU A 14 4.37 -2.65 2.04
CA LEU A 14 3.79 -2.42 0.71
C LEU A 14 3.79 -0.93 0.37
N TYR A 15 4.41 -0.60 -0.77
CA TYR A 15 4.37 0.72 -1.40
C TYR A 15 3.72 0.60 -2.78
N LYS A 16 3.05 1.68 -3.19
CA LYS A 16 2.63 1.89 -4.59
C LYS A 16 2.88 3.33 -4.92
N VAL A 17 3.74 3.54 -5.91
CA VAL A 17 4.03 4.84 -6.51
C VAL A 17 3.56 4.78 -7.96
N PHE A 18 2.87 5.82 -8.42
CA PHE A 18 2.36 5.94 -9.78
C PHE A 18 3.22 6.93 -10.57
N ASN A 19 3.35 6.69 -11.89
CA ASN A 19 4.16 7.51 -12.79
C ASN A 19 5.59 7.73 -12.27
N ASP A 20 6.16 6.66 -11.72
CA ASP A 20 7.50 6.70 -11.16
C ASP A 20 8.52 6.33 -12.24
N ASP A 21 8.99 7.34 -12.96
CA ASP A 21 10.04 7.20 -13.98
C ASP A 21 11.46 7.46 -13.41
N GLY A 22 11.59 7.56 -12.09
CA GLY A 22 12.84 7.92 -11.40
C GLY A 22 12.92 7.37 -9.97
N ASP A 23 13.27 8.24 -9.02
CA ASP A 23 13.58 7.85 -7.63
C ASP A 23 12.37 7.94 -6.68
N GLY A 24 11.14 8.06 -7.18
CA GLY A 24 9.95 8.34 -6.37
C GLY A 24 9.72 7.31 -5.27
N LEU A 25 9.86 6.02 -5.58
CA LEU A 25 9.83 4.94 -4.59
C LEU A 25 10.95 5.06 -3.55
N GLN A 26 12.18 5.33 -3.97
CA GLN A 26 13.31 5.42 -3.05
C GLN A 26 13.14 6.60 -2.09
N LEU A 27 12.74 7.77 -2.60
CA LEU A 27 12.42 8.94 -1.78
C LEU A 27 11.27 8.65 -0.80
N ALA A 28 10.28 7.85 -1.22
CA ALA A 28 9.20 7.42 -0.33
C ALA A 28 9.69 6.48 0.79
N ILE A 29 10.65 5.61 0.50
CA ILE A 29 11.32 4.75 1.49
C ILE A 29 12.16 5.59 2.45
N ASP A 30 12.85 6.61 1.93
CA ASP A 30 13.70 7.53 2.71
C ASP A 30 12.90 8.53 3.57
N GLY A 31 11.56 8.46 3.53
CA GLY A 31 10.68 9.24 4.41
C GLY A 31 10.30 10.64 3.88
N ARG A 32 10.64 10.98 2.64
CA ARG A 32 10.27 12.28 2.02
C ARG A 32 8.76 12.50 1.99
N SER A 33 8.27 13.72 2.07
CA SER A 33 6.81 13.92 2.03
C SER A 33 6.27 13.57 0.64
N LYS A 34 5.00 13.14 0.56
CA LYS A 34 4.35 12.84 -0.73
C LYS A 34 4.31 14.06 -1.65
N ASP A 35 4.20 15.25 -1.07
CA ASP A 35 4.06 16.50 -1.80
C ASP A 35 5.42 16.88 -2.39
N ASP A 36 6.51 16.74 -1.62
CA ASP A 36 7.88 16.97 -2.14
C ASP A 36 8.23 15.97 -3.24
N ILE A 37 7.88 14.69 -3.06
CA ILE A 37 8.13 13.65 -4.09
C ILE A 37 7.39 14.02 -5.37
N GLN A 38 6.13 14.44 -5.27
CA GLN A 38 5.35 14.84 -6.42
C GLN A 38 5.93 16.08 -7.12
N GLU A 39 6.38 17.07 -6.36
CA GLU A 39 6.98 18.29 -6.90
C GLU A 39 8.33 18.02 -7.59
N GLU A 40 9.17 17.15 -7.02
CA GLU A 40 10.51 16.84 -7.54
C GLU A 40 10.49 15.86 -8.71
N THR A 41 9.59 14.86 -8.68
CA THR A 41 9.65 13.71 -9.60
C THR A 41 8.43 13.60 -10.50
N GLY A 42 7.32 14.27 -10.18
CA GLY A 42 6.01 14.02 -10.80
C GLY A 42 5.35 12.72 -10.36
N ALA A 43 6.02 11.88 -9.58
CA ALA A 43 5.50 10.61 -9.10
C ALA A 43 4.49 10.82 -7.96
N VAL A 44 3.46 9.98 -7.91
CA VAL A 44 2.41 10.06 -6.89
C VAL A 44 2.50 8.87 -5.94
N VAL A 45 2.77 9.14 -4.66
CA VAL A 45 2.77 8.12 -3.61
C VAL A 45 1.34 7.76 -3.23
N GLY A 46 0.86 6.61 -3.73
CA GLY A 46 -0.49 6.11 -3.50
C GLY A 46 -0.64 5.25 -2.25
N LEU A 47 0.39 4.48 -1.89
CA LEU A 47 0.48 3.69 -0.67
C LEU A 47 1.90 3.79 -0.11
N ARG A 48 2.02 3.89 1.21
CA ARG A 48 3.29 4.02 1.93
C ARG A 48 3.32 3.06 3.11
N ASP A 49 4.32 2.18 3.13
CA ASP A 49 4.63 1.26 4.24
C ASP A 49 3.40 0.56 4.83
N ILE A 50 2.58 -0.04 3.96
CA ILE A 50 1.38 -0.74 4.41
C ILE A 50 1.76 -2.13 4.95
N ASN A 51 1.39 -2.37 6.21
CA ASN A 51 1.62 -3.62 6.93
C ASN A 51 0.29 -4.15 7.47
N ILE A 52 -0.16 -5.30 6.95
CA ILE A 52 -1.48 -5.88 7.26
C ILE A 52 -1.35 -7.39 7.46
N GLN A 53 -2.08 -7.93 8.44
CA GLN A 53 -2.28 -9.36 8.63
C GLN A 53 -3.79 -9.61 8.74
N ILE A 54 -4.31 -10.59 8.00
CA ILE A 54 -5.72 -10.97 8.04
C ILE A 54 -5.80 -12.48 8.33
N GLY A 55 -6.52 -12.85 9.39
CA GLY A 55 -6.75 -14.23 9.79
C GLY A 55 -7.76 -14.95 8.90
N ARG A 56 -7.79 -16.28 8.99
CA ARG A 56 -8.81 -17.08 8.28
C ARG A 56 -10.21 -16.78 8.82
N GLY A 57 -11.13 -16.46 7.91
CA GLY A 57 -12.53 -16.15 8.25
C GLY A 57 -12.75 -14.76 8.83
N GLU A 58 -11.72 -13.92 8.89
CA GLU A 58 -11.83 -12.55 9.37
C GLU A 58 -12.50 -11.63 8.34
N LEU A 59 -13.46 -10.81 8.80
CA LEU A 59 -14.03 -9.73 8.00
C LEU A 59 -13.18 -8.48 8.14
N PHE A 60 -12.42 -8.16 7.10
CA PHE A 60 -11.57 -6.97 7.06
C PHE A 60 -12.22 -5.85 6.22
N VAL A 61 -12.38 -4.66 6.79
CA VAL A 61 -13.03 -3.50 6.12
C VAL A 61 -12.02 -2.36 5.99
N VAL A 62 -11.84 -1.86 4.76
CA VAL A 62 -10.98 -0.71 4.45
C VAL A 62 -11.84 0.54 4.26
N MET A 63 -11.69 1.53 5.15
CA MET A 63 -12.44 2.79 5.12
C MET A 63 -11.53 4.02 5.02
N GLY A 64 -12.10 5.17 4.65
CA GLY A 64 -11.37 6.44 4.50
C GLY A 64 -11.91 7.33 3.39
N LEU A 65 -11.45 8.58 3.36
CA LEU A 65 -11.87 9.60 2.38
C LEU A 65 -11.58 9.20 0.92
N SER A 66 -12.29 9.79 -0.04
CA SER A 66 -11.96 9.61 -1.46
C SER A 66 -10.49 9.99 -1.72
N GLY A 67 -9.81 9.20 -2.55
CA GLY A 67 -8.39 9.43 -2.89
C GLY A 67 -7.36 8.90 -1.89
N CYS A 68 -7.72 8.36 -0.72
CA CYS A 68 -6.74 7.89 0.27
C CYS A 68 -6.06 6.53 -0.04
N GLY A 69 -6.27 5.96 -1.23
CA GLY A 69 -5.60 4.72 -1.65
C GLY A 69 -6.34 3.40 -1.38
N LYS A 70 -7.60 3.42 -0.88
CA LYS A 70 -8.37 2.18 -0.59
C LYS A 70 -8.46 1.21 -1.77
N SER A 71 -8.91 1.68 -2.93
CA SER A 71 -9.03 0.84 -4.12
C SER A 71 -7.66 0.41 -4.64
N THR A 72 -6.64 1.27 -4.50
CA THR A 72 -5.25 0.91 -4.81
C THR A 72 -4.78 -0.26 -3.96
N LEU A 73 -5.03 -0.22 -2.64
CA LEU A 73 -4.70 -1.31 -1.73
C LEU A 73 -5.36 -2.63 -2.14
N LEU A 74 -6.67 -2.61 -2.43
CA LEU A 74 -7.40 -3.79 -2.88
C LEU A 74 -6.91 -4.33 -4.24
N ARG A 75 -6.50 -3.46 -5.17
CA ARG A 75 -5.87 -3.88 -6.43
C ARG A 75 -4.52 -4.56 -6.19
N CYS A 76 -3.71 -4.04 -5.27
CA CYS A 76 -2.46 -4.69 -4.85
C CYS A 76 -2.70 -6.09 -4.24
N PHE A 77 -3.79 -6.28 -3.48
CA PHE A 77 -4.14 -7.60 -2.93
C PHE A 77 -4.40 -8.62 -4.03
N ASN A 78 -5.14 -8.20 -5.06
CA ASN A 78 -5.48 -9.03 -6.21
C ASN A 78 -4.35 -9.10 -7.25
N ARG A 79 -3.19 -8.48 -6.99
CA ARG A 79 -2.07 -8.33 -7.94
C ARG A 79 -2.48 -7.75 -9.30
N MET A 80 -3.52 -6.92 -9.31
CA MET A 80 -3.89 -6.17 -10.51
C MET A 80 -3.06 -4.90 -10.53
N ASN A 81 -2.10 -4.86 -11.46
CA ASN A 81 -1.22 -3.71 -11.65
C ASN A 81 -1.71 -2.89 -12.85
N ASP A 82 -2.01 -1.62 -12.58
CA ASP A 82 -2.04 -0.54 -13.58
C ASP A 82 -0.66 0.15 -13.59
#